data_AF-A0A815AH36-F1
#
_entry.id   AF-A0A815AH36-F1
#
_cell.length_a   1.000
_cell.length_b   1.000
_cell.length_c   1.000
_cell.angle_alpha   90.00
_cell.angle_beta   90.00
_cell.angle_gamma   90.00
#
_symmetry.space_group_name_H-M   'P 1'
#
loop_
_entity.id
_entity.type
_entity.pdbx_description
1 polymer ?
#
loop_
_entity_poly.entity_id
_entity_poly.type
_entity_poly.pdbx_seq_one_letter_code
_entity_poly.pdbx_strand_id
1 'polypeptide(L)'
;MFPRPRRTYCNLELIALLSNVSGVPVKCTVHISGVLTTLQANIDLEKPFYEELEKHINSLNSKYHEKFVITKQTCDDISKALLLERGKKSDLSFIFWARNNFVLVRTAGIETVSCAKSKKSVCVYEAFFTVISECHIAVSHGGRDKTFGEIQTHYSWVPRVAVDLFLKRCIACQIRKPVKQQHVVSKPIVSLGVMTRLQIDLIDMRTRPDVIRCNEVA
;
A
#
# COMPACT_ATOMS: atom_id res chain seq x y z
N MET A 1 8.17 -12.30 26.28
CA MET A 1 7.27 -12.47 25.12
C MET A 1 6.02 -11.63 25.41
N PHE A 2 6.04 -10.34 25.07
CA PHE A 2 4.96 -9.41 25.41
C PHE A 2 3.85 -9.46 24.34
N PRO A 3 2.58 -9.65 24.72
CA PRO A 3 1.47 -9.57 23.78
C PRO A 3 1.31 -8.12 23.31
N ARG A 4 1.30 -7.89 21.99
CA ARG A 4 0.97 -6.57 21.43
C ARG A 4 -0.52 -6.28 21.66
N PRO A 5 -0.91 -5.06 22.07
CA PRO A 5 -2.30 -4.72 22.24
C PRO A 5 -3.04 -4.77 20.90
N ARG A 6 -4.23 -5.39 20.87
CA ARG A 6 -5.15 -5.32 19.74
C ARG A 6 -5.57 -3.87 19.56
N ARG A 7 -5.10 -3.22 18.50
CA ARG A 7 -5.66 -1.94 18.06
C ARG A 7 -7.04 -2.23 17.46
N THR A 8 -8.07 -1.77 18.15
CA THR A 8 -9.43 -1.68 17.63
C THR A 8 -9.45 -0.67 16.48
N TYR A 9 -9.89 -1.11 15.32
CA TYR A 9 -10.05 -0.28 14.13
C TYR A 9 -11.18 0.72 14.38
N CYS A 10 -10.86 2.01 14.43
CA CYS A 10 -11.87 3.06 14.28
C CYS A 10 -12.31 3.07 12.81
N ASN A 11 -13.56 2.65 12.58
CA ASN A 11 -14.25 2.73 11.30
C ASN A 11 -14.25 4.18 10.76
N LEU A 12 -14.22 4.28 9.43
CA LEU A 12 -14.20 5.50 8.62
C LEU A 12 -15.47 6.38 8.67
N GLU A 13 -16.26 6.37 9.75
CA GLU A 13 -17.47 7.23 9.85
C GLU A 13 -17.39 8.37 10.87
N LEU A 14 -16.21 8.66 11.44
CA LEU A 14 -16.07 9.75 12.44
C LEU A 14 -15.45 11.04 11.88
N ILE A 15 -15.74 11.40 10.62
CA ILE A 15 -15.37 12.72 10.06
C ILE A 15 -16.60 13.64 9.90
N ALA A 16 -17.82 13.12 10.00
CA ALA A 16 -19.04 13.91 9.79
C ALA A 16 -19.70 14.49 11.06
N LEU A 17 -19.18 14.25 12.27
CA LEU A 17 -19.88 14.58 13.53
C LEU A 17 -19.12 15.49 14.52
N LEU A 18 -17.97 16.07 14.16
CA LEU A 18 -17.21 16.97 15.05
C LEU A 18 -17.20 18.44 14.61
N SER A 19 -18.24 18.91 13.92
CA SER A 19 -18.38 20.33 13.57
C SER A 19 -19.04 21.19 14.66
N ASN A 20 -19.43 20.67 15.83
CA ASN A 20 -20.07 21.49 16.87
C ASN A 20 -19.83 20.94 18.30
N VAL A 21 -18.65 21.19 18.88
CA VAL A 21 -18.53 21.41 20.34
C VAL A 21 -17.41 22.41 20.59
N SER A 22 -17.81 23.59 21.05
CA SER A 22 -16.95 24.64 21.59
C SER A 22 -16.27 24.18 22.88
N GLY A 23 -14.94 24.34 22.93
CA GLY A 23 -14.17 24.37 24.19
C GLY A 23 -13.36 23.12 24.52
N VAL A 24 -12.13 23.03 23.98
CA VAL A 24 -11.04 22.18 24.50
C VAL A 24 -9.72 22.95 24.40
N PRO A 25 -8.85 22.95 25.44
CA PRO A 25 -7.74 23.87 25.57
C PRO A 25 -6.59 23.60 24.60
N VAL A 26 -6.01 24.71 24.13
CA VAL A 26 -4.95 24.83 23.13
C VAL A 26 -3.61 24.34 23.71
N LYS A 27 -3.10 23.20 23.21
CA LYS A 27 -1.66 22.89 23.31
C LYS A 27 -1.08 21.98 22.22
N CYS A 28 -1.77 21.78 21.09
CA CYS A 28 -1.24 21.01 19.96
C CYS A 28 -1.59 21.65 18.61
N THR A 29 -1.35 22.94 18.44
CA THR A 29 -1.48 23.69 17.17
C THR A 29 -0.30 23.48 16.21
N VAL A 30 0.28 22.27 16.17
CA VAL A 30 1.30 21.87 15.18
C VAL A 30 0.83 20.69 14.31
N HIS A 31 -0.37 20.15 14.55
CA HIS A 31 -0.79 18.87 13.94
C HIS A 31 -1.80 18.97 12.78
N ILE A 32 -2.06 20.17 12.25
CA ILE A 32 -3.02 20.38 11.14
C ILE A 32 -2.30 20.63 9.80
N SER A 33 -1.14 21.31 9.81
CA SER A 33 -0.31 21.56 8.63
C SER A 33 0.42 20.32 8.09
N GLY A 34 0.63 19.28 8.91
CA GLY A 34 1.21 18.00 8.49
C GLY A 34 0.24 17.06 7.77
N VAL A 35 -1.07 17.25 7.94
CA VAL A 35 -2.11 16.42 7.30
C VAL A 35 -2.34 16.87 5.85
N LEU A 36 -2.25 18.18 5.58
CA LEU A 36 -2.43 18.72 4.23
C LEU A 36 -1.25 18.37 3.29
N THR A 37 -0.02 18.35 3.81
CA THR A 37 1.19 18.01 3.03
C THR A 37 1.32 16.52 2.74
N THR A 38 0.83 15.66 3.63
CA THR A 38 0.77 14.20 3.40
C THR A 38 -0.35 13.82 2.43
N LEU A 39 -1.45 14.57 2.38
CA LEU A 39 -2.52 14.37 1.39
C LEU A 39 -2.08 14.76 -0.03
N GLN A 40 -1.33 15.86 -0.21
CA GLN A 40 -0.86 16.27 -1.54
C GLN A 40 0.18 15.31 -2.12
N ALA A 41 1.11 14.81 -1.31
CA ALA A 41 2.13 13.83 -1.73
C ALA A 41 1.54 12.44 -2.08
N ASN A 42 0.35 12.11 -1.58
CA ASN A 42 -0.35 10.87 -1.93
C ASN A 42 -1.02 10.94 -3.32
N ILE A 43 -1.51 12.12 -3.73
CA ILE A 43 -2.14 12.31 -5.05
C ILE A 43 -1.13 12.14 -6.19
N ASP A 44 0.13 12.57 -5.98
CA ASP A 44 1.18 12.47 -6.99
C ASP A 44 1.65 11.02 -7.23
N LEU A 45 1.48 10.13 -6.24
CA LEU A 45 1.86 8.71 -6.34
C LEU A 45 0.72 7.82 -6.84
N GLU A 46 -0.52 8.27 -6.74
CA GLU A 46 -1.72 7.52 -7.10
C GLU A 46 -1.86 7.35 -8.62
N LYS A 47 -1.78 8.45 -9.38
CA LYS A 47 -1.87 8.40 -10.87
C LYS A 47 -0.89 7.41 -11.49
N PRO A 48 0.43 7.52 -11.22
CA PRO A 48 1.37 6.67 -11.92
C PRO A 48 1.27 5.21 -11.42
N PHE A 49 0.71 4.94 -10.23
CA PHE A 49 0.37 3.60 -9.78
C PHE A 49 -0.70 2.96 -10.68
N TYR A 50 -1.81 3.66 -10.92
CA TYR A 50 -2.88 3.15 -11.78
C TYR A 50 -2.42 3.00 -13.23
N GLU A 51 -1.61 3.91 -13.77
CA GLU A 51 -1.04 3.77 -15.12
C GLU A 51 -0.21 2.48 -15.28
N GLU A 52 0.60 2.12 -14.28
CA GLU A 52 1.41 0.91 -14.33
C GLU A 52 0.55 -0.36 -14.13
N LEU A 53 -0.49 -0.25 -13.31
CA LEU A 53 -1.46 -1.32 -13.13
C LEU A 53 -2.27 -1.57 -14.41
N GLU A 54 -2.70 -0.53 -15.11
CA GLU A 54 -3.39 -0.61 -16.40
C GLU A 54 -2.49 -1.21 -17.49
N LYS A 55 -1.22 -0.80 -17.56
CA LYS A 55 -0.24 -1.44 -18.45
C LYS A 55 -0.13 -2.93 -18.18
N HIS A 56 -0.10 -3.32 -16.90
CA HIS A 56 -0.09 -4.73 -16.53
C HIS A 56 -1.40 -5.43 -16.96
N ILE A 57 -2.55 -4.84 -16.69
CA ILE A 57 -3.86 -5.38 -17.06
C ILE A 57 -3.98 -5.57 -18.59
N ASN A 58 -3.54 -4.58 -19.37
CA ASN A 58 -3.55 -4.63 -20.84
C ASN A 58 -2.56 -5.66 -21.42
N SER A 59 -1.52 -6.01 -20.67
CA SER A 59 -0.59 -7.09 -21.06
C SER A 59 -1.18 -8.49 -20.85
N LEU A 60 -2.26 -8.61 -20.07
CA LEU A 60 -2.94 -9.88 -19.82
C LEU A 60 -3.89 -10.22 -20.98
N ASN A 61 -4.15 -11.51 -21.18
CA ASN A 61 -5.12 -11.96 -22.17
C ASN A 61 -6.54 -11.48 -21.79
N SER A 62 -7.33 -11.05 -22.78
CA SER A 62 -8.70 -10.52 -22.66
C SER A 62 -9.60 -11.36 -21.72
N LYS A 63 -9.46 -12.68 -21.73
CA LYS A 63 -10.22 -13.59 -20.84
C LYS A 63 -9.97 -13.35 -19.33
N TYR A 64 -8.81 -12.84 -18.96
CA TYR A 64 -8.46 -12.53 -17.58
C TYR A 64 -8.88 -11.11 -17.17
N HIS A 65 -9.05 -10.20 -18.14
CA HIS A 65 -9.40 -8.80 -17.91
C HIS A 65 -10.72 -8.65 -17.13
N GLU A 66 -11.76 -9.37 -17.53
CA GLU A 66 -13.11 -9.34 -16.92
C GLU A 66 -13.15 -9.91 -15.50
N LYS A 67 -12.14 -10.69 -15.10
CA LYS A 67 -12.07 -11.33 -13.78
C LYS A 67 -10.99 -10.74 -12.88
N PHE A 68 -10.13 -9.86 -13.40
CA PHE A 68 -8.97 -9.37 -12.67
C PHE A 68 -9.32 -8.20 -11.75
N VAL A 69 -10.28 -7.36 -12.15
CA VAL A 69 -10.59 -6.11 -11.48
C VAL A 69 -12.10 -5.92 -11.37
N ILE A 70 -12.57 -5.60 -10.16
CA ILE A 70 -13.95 -5.19 -9.90
C ILE A 70 -13.96 -3.66 -9.83
N THR A 71 -14.54 -3.01 -10.84
CA THR A 71 -14.78 -1.56 -10.85
C THR A 71 -16.00 -1.21 -10.01
N LYS A 72 -16.15 0.08 -9.68
CA LYS A 72 -17.31 0.56 -8.91
C LYS A 72 -18.63 0.21 -9.59
N GLN A 73 -18.71 0.42 -10.91
CA GLN A 73 -19.87 0.05 -11.71
C GLN A 73 -20.19 -1.45 -11.62
N THR A 74 -19.17 -2.32 -11.76
CA THR A 74 -19.40 -3.77 -11.62
C THR A 74 -19.84 -4.16 -10.21
N CYS A 75 -19.37 -3.46 -9.17
CA CYS A 75 -19.80 -3.69 -7.80
C CYS A 75 -21.29 -3.31 -7.61
N ASP A 76 -21.74 -2.22 -8.21
CA ASP A 76 -23.14 -1.81 -8.20
C ASP A 76 -24.01 -2.82 -8.95
N ASP A 77 -23.54 -3.33 -10.09
CA ASP A 77 -24.24 -4.33 -10.88
C ASP A 77 -24.27 -5.69 -10.18
N ILE A 78 -23.20 -6.08 -9.46
CA ILE A 78 -23.20 -7.25 -8.56
C ILE A 78 -24.26 -7.07 -7.47
N SER A 79 -24.33 -5.89 -6.84
CA SER A 79 -25.33 -5.59 -5.80
C SER A 79 -26.75 -5.76 -6.34
N LYS A 80 -27.03 -5.18 -7.51
CA LYS A 80 -28.33 -5.37 -8.21
C LYS A 80 -28.58 -6.85 -8.52
N ALA A 81 -27.59 -7.57 -9.05
CA ALA A 81 -27.71 -8.99 -9.40
C ALA A 81 -28.01 -9.90 -8.19
N LEU A 82 -27.53 -9.54 -7.00
CA LEU A 82 -27.81 -10.24 -5.76
C LEU A 82 -29.24 -9.96 -5.24
N LEU A 83 -29.77 -8.76 -5.50
CA LEU A 83 -31.15 -8.36 -5.12
C LEU A 83 -32.22 -8.82 -6.11
N LEU A 84 -31.86 -9.14 -7.36
CA LEU A 84 -32.81 -9.63 -8.36
C LEU A 84 -33.43 -10.97 -7.94
N GLU A 85 -34.75 -11.07 -8.07
CA GLU A 85 -35.47 -12.34 -7.95
C GLU A 85 -35.10 -13.32 -9.08
N ARG A 86 -35.26 -14.63 -8.83
CA ARG A 86 -34.99 -15.67 -9.84
C ARG A 86 -36.01 -15.53 -11.00
N GLY A 87 -35.53 -15.43 -12.24
CA GLY A 87 -36.38 -15.48 -13.45
C GLY A 87 -36.42 -14.23 -14.33
N LYS A 88 -35.72 -13.13 -13.99
CA LYS A 88 -35.62 -11.93 -14.86
C LYS A 88 -34.58 -12.12 -15.98
N LYS A 89 -34.87 -11.58 -17.18
CA LYS A 89 -34.06 -11.67 -18.43
C LYS A 89 -32.80 -10.76 -18.45
N SER A 90 -32.06 -10.64 -17.36
CA SER A 90 -30.70 -10.08 -17.41
C SER A 90 -29.69 -11.17 -17.76
N ASP A 91 -28.43 -10.81 -18.04
CA ASP A 91 -27.37 -11.77 -18.38
C ASP A 91 -27.25 -12.85 -17.29
N LEU A 92 -27.78 -14.04 -17.60
CA LEU A 92 -27.89 -15.17 -16.68
C LEU A 92 -26.50 -15.63 -16.24
N SER A 93 -25.49 -15.48 -17.11
CA SER A 93 -24.10 -15.86 -16.84
C SER A 93 -23.50 -14.96 -15.76
N PHE A 94 -23.68 -13.65 -15.88
CA PHE A 94 -23.20 -12.67 -14.90
C PHE A 94 -23.88 -12.84 -13.55
N ILE A 95 -25.20 -13.01 -13.51
CA ILE A 95 -25.95 -13.21 -12.26
C ILE A 95 -25.50 -14.50 -11.55
N PHE A 96 -25.33 -15.58 -12.31
CA PHE A 96 -24.86 -16.85 -11.77
C PHE A 96 -23.46 -16.70 -11.18
N TRP A 97 -22.54 -16.06 -11.92
CA TRP A 97 -21.20 -15.75 -11.44
C TRP A 97 -21.24 -14.89 -10.16
N ALA A 98 -22.06 -13.84 -10.14
CA ALA A 98 -22.17 -12.92 -9.02
C ALA A 98 -22.66 -13.65 -7.75
N ARG A 99 -23.72 -14.44 -7.85
CA ARG A 99 -24.26 -15.23 -6.73
C ARG A 99 -23.31 -16.30 -6.21
N ASN A 100 -22.48 -16.87 -7.08
CA ASN A 100 -21.50 -17.87 -6.69
C ASN A 100 -20.28 -17.28 -5.97
N ASN A 101 -19.91 -16.03 -6.30
CA ASN A 101 -18.68 -15.41 -5.79
C ASN A 101 -18.91 -14.37 -4.70
N PHE A 102 -20.11 -13.79 -4.60
CA PHE A 102 -20.42 -12.68 -3.71
C PHE A 102 -21.67 -12.92 -2.87
N VAL A 103 -21.73 -12.19 -1.76
CA VAL A 103 -22.86 -12.16 -0.82
C VAL A 103 -22.98 -10.76 -0.24
N LEU A 104 -24.21 -10.31 -0.02
CA LEU A 104 -24.46 -9.07 0.70
C LEU A 104 -24.32 -9.32 2.20
N VAL A 105 -23.48 -8.53 2.87
CA VAL A 105 -23.27 -8.58 4.31
C VAL A 105 -23.62 -7.22 4.89
N ARG A 106 -24.47 -7.23 5.92
CA ARG A 106 -24.84 -6.04 6.66
C ARG A 106 -23.90 -5.85 7.84
N THR A 107 -23.08 -4.81 7.78
CA THR A 107 -22.15 -4.44 8.85
C THR A 107 -22.49 -3.03 9.31
N ALA A 108 -22.77 -2.86 10.61
CA ALA A 108 -23.10 -1.56 11.20
C ALA A 108 -24.24 -0.79 10.50
N GLY A 109 -25.25 -1.52 9.99
CA GLY A 109 -26.39 -0.93 9.28
C GLY A 109 -26.21 -0.75 7.77
N ILE A 110 -24.96 -0.77 7.28
CA ILE A 110 -24.60 -0.61 5.87
C ILE A 110 -24.49 -1.99 5.21
N GLU A 111 -25.12 -2.14 4.05
CA GLU A 111 -25.06 -3.36 3.25
C GLU A 111 -23.90 -3.25 2.24
N THR A 112 -22.96 -4.18 2.31
CA THR A 112 -21.74 -4.16 1.48
C THR A 112 -21.54 -5.49 0.76
N VAL A 113 -21.03 -5.43 -0.47
CA VAL A 113 -20.69 -6.61 -1.26
C VAL A 113 -19.44 -7.26 -0.66
N SER A 114 -19.59 -8.51 -0.23
CA SER A 114 -18.51 -9.32 0.34
C SER A 114 -18.28 -10.58 -0.45
N CYS A 115 -17.08 -11.16 -0.36
CA CYS A 115 -16.79 -12.43 -0.99
C CYS A 115 -17.57 -13.57 -0.31
N ALA A 116 -18.22 -14.42 -1.10
CA ALA A 116 -19.02 -15.53 -0.58
C ALA A 116 -18.20 -16.51 0.28
N LYS A 117 -16.93 -16.75 -0.10
CA LYS A 117 -16.02 -17.69 0.58
C LYS A 117 -15.40 -17.12 1.84
N SER A 118 -14.80 -15.93 1.76
CA SER A 118 -14.04 -15.34 2.88
C SER A 118 -14.88 -14.45 3.79
N LYS A 119 -16.08 -14.05 3.35
CA LYS A 119 -16.96 -13.07 4.03
C LYS A 119 -16.31 -11.70 4.28
N LYS A 120 -15.22 -11.41 3.56
CA LYS A 120 -14.49 -10.14 3.60
C LYS A 120 -15.05 -9.19 2.54
N SER A 121 -14.98 -7.90 2.81
CA SER A 121 -15.46 -6.87 1.88
C SER A 121 -14.67 -6.93 0.57
N VAL A 122 -15.37 -6.73 -0.55
CA VAL A 122 -14.73 -6.68 -1.86
C VAL A 122 -14.06 -5.32 -2.02
N CYS A 123 -12.76 -5.33 -2.35
CA CYS A 123 -12.06 -4.10 -2.66
C CYS A 123 -12.32 -3.70 -4.12
N VAL A 124 -12.76 -2.45 -4.32
CA VAL A 124 -12.99 -1.87 -5.65
C VAL A 124 -11.67 -1.35 -6.21
N TYR A 125 -11.50 -1.41 -7.53
CA TYR A 125 -10.31 -0.92 -8.25
C TYR A 125 -9.85 0.47 -7.78
N GLU A 126 -10.78 1.43 -7.74
CA GLU A 126 -10.53 2.82 -7.36
C GLU A 126 -10.02 2.97 -5.92
N ALA A 127 -10.29 1.98 -5.06
CA ALA A 127 -9.87 1.98 -3.66
C ALA A 127 -8.54 1.25 -3.44
N PHE A 128 -7.93 0.64 -4.47
CA PHE A 128 -6.71 -0.16 -4.31
C PHE A 128 -5.58 0.64 -3.71
N PHE A 129 -5.34 1.86 -4.19
CA PHE A 129 -4.25 2.69 -3.69
C PHE A 129 -4.41 2.99 -2.20
N THR A 130 -5.58 3.50 -1.81
CA THR A 130 -5.91 3.85 -0.41
C THR A 130 -5.80 2.63 0.50
N VAL A 131 -6.46 1.53 0.17
CA VAL A 131 -6.47 0.30 0.99
C VAL A 131 -5.07 -0.28 1.16
N ILE A 132 -4.29 -0.37 0.08
CA ILE A 132 -2.92 -0.89 0.15
C ILE A 132 -2.04 0.05 0.99
N SER A 133 -2.19 1.37 0.83
CA SER A 133 -1.42 2.35 1.59
C SER A 133 -1.69 2.27 3.10
N GLU A 134 -2.95 2.16 3.50
CA GLU A 134 -3.36 2.04 4.89
C GLU A 134 -2.83 0.74 5.51
N CYS A 135 -3.02 -0.39 4.81
CA CYS A 135 -2.51 -1.69 5.27
C CYS A 135 -0.98 -1.69 5.37
N HIS A 136 -0.29 -1.06 4.42
CA HIS A 136 1.16 -0.95 4.41
C HIS A 136 1.70 -0.11 5.57
N ILE A 137 1.02 0.99 5.90
CA ILE A 137 1.33 1.82 7.07
C ILE A 137 1.04 1.05 8.36
N ALA A 138 -0.07 0.30 8.43
CA ALA A 138 -0.43 -0.51 9.59
C ALA A 138 0.64 -1.56 9.92
N VAL A 139 1.22 -2.21 8.90
CA VAL A 139 2.35 -3.14 9.08
C VAL A 139 3.72 -2.45 9.21
N SER A 140 3.75 -1.12 9.39
CA SER A 140 4.95 -0.30 9.57
C SER A 140 5.96 -0.45 8.44
N HIS A 141 5.51 -0.29 7.20
CA HIS A 141 6.32 -0.48 5.99
C HIS A 141 6.90 -1.90 5.86
N GLY A 142 6.11 -2.90 6.26
CA GLY A 142 6.43 -4.31 6.07
C GLY A 142 6.58 -4.69 4.60
N GLY A 143 7.28 -5.79 4.35
CA GLY A 143 7.44 -6.34 3.00
C GLY A 143 6.11 -6.79 2.37
N ARG A 144 6.21 -7.26 1.13
CA ARG A 144 5.09 -7.73 0.31
C ARG A 144 4.16 -8.70 1.04
N ASP A 145 4.71 -9.78 1.58
CA ASP A 145 3.89 -10.85 2.15
C ASP A 145 3.17 -10.41 3.43
N LYS A 146 3.79 -9.52 4.21
CA LYS A 146 3.17 -8.93 5.40
C LYS A 146 2.03 -8.00 5.04
N THR A 147 2.26 -7.11 4.07
CA THR A 147 1.25 -6.17 3.58
C THR A 147 0.07 -6.93 2.96
N PHE A 148 0.35 -7.94 2.14
CA PHE A 148 -0.69 -8.78 1.53
C PHE A 148 -1.45 -9.60 2.58
N GLY A 149 -0.78 -10.10 3.62
CA GLY A 149 -1.43 -10.78 4.75
C GLY A 149 -2.43 -9.87 5.47
N GLU A 150 -2.06 -8.62 5.76
CA GLU A 150 -2.96 -7.63 6.37
C GLU A 150 -4.12 -7.24 5.43
N ILE A 151 -3.87 -7.07 4.14
CA ILE A 151 -4.96 -6.84 3.17
C ILE A 151 -5.94 -8.00 3.19
N GLN A 152 -5.41 -9.24 3.19
CA GLN A 152 -6.22 -10.44 3.22
C GLN A 152 -7.02 -10.58 4.51
N THR A 153 -6.72 -9.91 5.63
CA THR A 153 -7.58 -9.98 6.83
C THR A 153 -8.86 -9.18 6.68
N HIS A 154 -8.81 -8.06 5.97
CA HIS A 154 -9.93 -7.10 5.89
C HIS A 154 -10.68 -7.17 4.55
N TYR A 155 -9.95 -7.34 3.45
CA TYR A 155 -10.47 -7.23 2.09
C TYR A 155 -10.27 -8.52 1.28
N SER A 156 -11.06 -8.65 0.23
CA SER A 156 -10.94 -9.68 -0.80
C SER A 156 -10.82 -9.02 -2.18
N TRP A 157 -10.39 -9.81 -3.18
CA TRP A 157 -10.29 -9.39 -4.58
C TRP A 157 -9.23 -8.32 -4.88
N VAL A 158 -8.18 -8.24 -4.05
CA VAL A 158 -6.99 -7.43 -4.33
C VAL A 158 -5.91 -8.31 -4.99
N PRO A 159 -5.45 -8.01 -6.21
CA PRO A 159 -4.38 -8.77 -6.85
C PRO A 159 -3.03 -8.48 -6.18
N ARG A 160 -2.23 -9.53 -5.98
CA ARG A 160 -0.88 -9.42 -5.42
C ARG A 160 0.03 -8.51 -6.25
N VAL A 161 -0.17 -8.47 -7.57
CA VAL A 161 0.59 -7.58 -8.46
C VAL A 161 0.36 -6.11 -8.11
N ALA A 162 -0.87 -5.70 -7.76
CA ALA A 162 -1.13 -4.33 -7.33
C ALA A 162 -0.32 -3.96 -6.07
N VAL A 163 -0.23 -4.86 -5.10
CA VAL A 163 0.60 -4.65 -3.90
C VAL A 163 2.07 -4.48 -4.28
N ASP A 164 2.58 -5.28 -5.22
CA ASP A 164 3.98 -5.24 -5.64
C ASP A 164 4.31 -3.92 -6.34
N LEU A 165 3.41 -3.44 -7.20
CA LEU A 165 3.54 -2.15 -7.88
C LEU A 165 3.55 -1.00 -6.87
N PHE A 166 2.65 -1.02 -5.89
CA PHE A 166 2.62 -0.01 -4.83
C PHE A 166 3.93 0.03 -4.03
N LEU A 167 4.41 -1.14 -3.57
CA LEU A 167 5.63 -1.23 -2.75
C LEU A 167 6.90 -0.78 -3.48
N LYS A 168 6.94 -0.90 -4.81
CA LYS A 168 8.04 -0.36 -5.61
C LYS A 168 8.13 1.16 -5.53
N ARG A 169 7.00 1.85 -5.33
CA ARG A 169 6.86 3.32 -5.37
C ARG A 169 6.81 3.98 -3.99
N CYS A 170 6.66 3.21 -2.93
CA CYS A 170 6.66 3.75 -1.57
C CYS A 170 8.00 4.44 -1.24
N ILE A 171 7.97 5.76 -1.05
CA ILE A 171 9.15 6.60 -0.78
C ILE A 171 9.91 6.13 0.46
N ALA A 172 9.20 5.88 1.56
CA ALA A 172 9.80 5.42 2.81
C ALA A 172 10.54 4.07 2.65
N CYS A 173 9.96 3.15 1.88
CA CYS A 173 10.60 1.88 1.55
C CYS A 173 11.80 2.08 0.62
N GLN A 174 11.73 2.99 -0.35
CA GLN A 174 12.84 3.27 -1.27
C GLN A 174 14.04 3.86 -0.53
N ILE A 175 13.84 4.81 0.39
CA ILE A 175 14.91 5.42 1.18
C ILE A 175 15.60 4.37 2.08
N ARG A 176 14.82 3.44 2.65
CA ARG A 176 15.33 2.39 3.55
C ARG A 176 15.95 1.20 2.83
N LYS A 177 15.79 1.08 1.50
CA LYS A 177 16.39 -0.03 0.76
C LYS A 177 17.91 0.12 0.87
N PRO A 178 18.61 -0.88 1.44
CA PRO A 178 20.07 -0.85 1.41
C PRO A 178 20.49 -0.79 -0.05
N VAL A 179 21.34 0.17 -0.38
CA VAL A 179 22.02 0.15 -1.67
C VAL A 179 22.76 -1.17 -1.70
N LYS A 180 22.33 -2.08 -2.58
CA LYS A 180 23.16 -3.26 -2.87
C LYS A 180 24.45 -2.67 -3.39
N GLN A 181 25.49 -2.66 -2.55
CA GLN A 181 26.83 -2.45 -3.05
C GLN A 181 27.01 -3.60 -4.03
N GLN A 182 26.82 -3.32 -5.32
CA GLN A 182 27.38 -4.18 -6.34
C GLN A 182 28.84 -4.21 -5.95
N HIS A 183 29.30 -5.38 -5.53
CA HIS A 183 30.70 -5.62 -5.31
C HIS A 183 31.34 -5.51 -6.70
N VAL A 184 31.59 -4.28 -7.11
CA VAL A 184 32.48 -3.98 -8.23
C VAL A 184 33.79 -4.51 -7.72
N VAL A 185 34.10 -5.77 -8.08
CA VAL A 185 35.44 -6.31 -7.95
C VAL A 185 36.28 -5.43 -8.86
N SER A 186 36.80 -4.33 -8.34
CA SER A 186 37.84 -3.60 -9.04
C SER A 186 38.99 -4.60 -9.15
N LYS A 187 39.41 -4.87 -10.38
CA LYS A 187 40.60 -5.69 -10.59
C LYS A 187 41.74 -5.01 -9.82
N PRO A 188 42.53 -5.75 -9.03
CA PRO A 188 43.65 -5.17 -8.31
C PRO A 188 44.59 -4.49 -9.30
N ILE A 189 45.13 -3.34 -8.92
CA ILE A 189 46.04 -2.60 -9.79
C ILE A 189 47.40 -3.30 -9.73
N VAL A 190 47.66 -4.14 -10.73
CA VAL A 190 48.90 -4.90 -10.88
C VAL A 190 49.94 -4.08 -11.64
N SER A 191 51.19 -4.14 -11.18
CA SER A 191 52.34 -3.51 -11.85
C SER A 191 53.34 -4.57 -12.28
N LEU A 192 53.80 -4.52 -13.53
CA LEU A 192 54.62 -5.56 -14.16
C LEU A 192 56.13 -5.50 -13.81
N GLY A 193 56.60 -4.44 -13.14
CA GLY A 193 58.01 -4.29 -12.73
C GLY A 193 58.20 -3.65 -11.37
N VAL A 194 59.37 -3.87 -10.77
CA VAL A 194 59.77 -3.25 -9.50
C VAL A 194 59.83 -1.72 -9.67
N MET A 195 59.32 -0.97 -8.69
CA MET A 195 59.25 0.51 -8.70
C MET A 195 58.43 1.15 -9.84
N THR A 196 57.72 0.37 -10.66
CA THR A 196 56.86 0.93 -11.73
C THR A 196 55.58 1.58 -11.19
N ARG A 197 55.22 1.29 -9.93
CA ARG A 197 54.04 1.85 -9.27
C ARG A 197 54.27 2.00 -7.77
N LEU A 198 53.79 3.13 -7.23
CA LEU A 198 53.75 3.41 -5.80
C LEU A 198 52.34 3.92 -5.44
N GLN A 199 51.75 3.38 -4.38
CA GLN A 199 50.52 3.90 -3.77
C GLN A 199 50.89 4.59 -2.48
N ILE A 200 50.56 5.88 -2.38
CA ILE A 200 50.77 6.69 -1.18
C ILE A 200 49.40 7.17 -0.74
N ASP A 201 48.99 6.75 0.45
CA ASP A 201 47.78 7.26 1.11
C ASP A 201 48.19 8.06 2.34
N LEU A 202 47.54 9.20 2.54
CA LEU A 202 47.68 9.99 3.76
C LEU A 202 46.79 9.38 4.85
N ILE A 203 47.42 8.99 5.95
CA ILE A 203 46.72 8.54 7.16
C ILE A 203 46.96 9.59 8.24
N ASP A 204 45.90 10.20 8.76
CA ASP A 204 46.01 11.13 9.88
C ASP A 204 46.17 10.33 11.18
N MET A 205 47.36 10.41 11.79
CA MET A 205 47.70 9.71 13.03
C MET A 205 47.49 10.59 14.28
N ARG A 206 46.86 11.77 14.12
CA ARG A 206 46.49 12.59 15.27
C ARG A 206 45.48 11.84 16.13
N THR A 207 45.71 11.79 17.44
CA THR A 207 44.84 11.21 18.46
C THR A 207 43.62 12.11 18.73
N ARG A 208 42.94 12.57 17.68
CA ARG A 208 41.64 13.21 17.83
C ARG A 208 40.61 12.10 17.72
N PRO A 209 39.84 11.81 18.78
CA PRO A 209 38.70 10.92 18.62
C PRO A 209 37.81 11.52 17.54
N ASP A 210 37.33 10.71 16.60
CA ASP A 210 36.36 11.16 15.62
C ASP A 210 35.20 11.78 16.39
N VAL A 211 35.04 13.09 16.26
CA VAL A 211 33.89 13.78 16.83
C VAL A 211 32.71 13.26 16.04
N ILE A 212 32.02 12.25 16.58
CA ILE A 212 30.70 11.86 16.13
C ILE A 212 29.88 13.13 16.29
N ARG A 213 29.69 13.89 15.20
CA ARG A 213 28.72 14.98 15.15
C ARG A 213 27.35 14.33 15.23
N CYS A 214 26.91 14.04 16.44
CA CYS A 214 25.49 14.02 16.73
C CYS A 214 25.03 15.46 16.52
N ASN A 215 24.22 15.68 15.48
CA ASN A 215 23.58 16.97 15.21
C ASN A 215 22.96 17.51 16.50
N GLU A 216 23.49 18.61 17.03
CA GLU A 216 22.76 19.47 17.95
C GLU A 216 21.66 20.13 17.13
N VAL A 217 20.44 19.67 17.37
CA VAL A 217 19.21 20.39 17.02
C VAL A 217 19.08 21.49 18.06
N ALA A 218 19.26 22.74 17.64
CA ALA A 218 18.73 23.93 18.30
C ALA A 218 17.56 24.44 17.45
#